data_AF-A0A0Q5AW18-F1
#
_entry.id   AF-A0A0Q5AW18-F1
#
_cell.length_a   1.000
_cell.length_b   1.000
_cell.length_c   1.000
_cell.angle_alpha   90.00
_cell.angle_beta   90.00
_cell.angle_gamma   90.00
#
_symmetry.space_group_name_H-M   'P 1'
#
loop_
_entity.id
_entity.type
_entity.pdbx_description
1 polymer ?
#
loop_
_entity_poly.entity_id
_entity_poly.type
_entity_poly.pdbx_seq_one_letter_code
_entity_poly.pdbx_strand_id
1 'polypeptide(L)'
;MSSDDRRIRTRGALSRRGVVLGLTVMPVLPLLSACTPGTDDGDRQSDSPERPRTTTAAPAGPVVLAADALATSAALFRQAPLVVVAEEAPASVPLAAQLAITWGVPLLVWPTAEYVASTTADPEPGPLDAELARLGAARVVAVGSVPAPAGVETVQAGATPEAIAEATGVTVSALTAAELA
;
A
#
# COMPACT_ATOMS: atom_id res chain seq x y z
N MET A 1 66.96 -24.46 -17.29
CA MET A 1 66.66 -25.61 -18.17
C MET A 1 65.21 -25.98 -17.96
N SER A 2 64.42 -25.89 -19.04
CA SER A 2 63.10 -26.50 -19.32
C SER A 2 61.96 -26.41 -18.29
N SER A 3 60.70 -26.20 -18.64
CA SER A 3 60.02 -25.97 -19.92
C SER A 3 58.59 -25.51 -19.58
N ASP A 4 58.00 -24.71 -20.47
CA ASP A 4 56.56 -24.50 -20.64
C ASP A 4 55.72 -25.78 -20.49
N ASP A 5 54.56 -25.68 -19.84
CA ASP A 5 53.36 -26.33 -20.38
C ASP A 5 52.11 -25.44 -20.23
N ARG A 6 51.49 -25.19 -21.38
CA ARG A 6 50.39 -24.27 -21.63
C ARG A 6 49.13 -25.11 -21.79
N ARG A 7 48.14 -24.97 -20.90
CA ARG A 7 46.76 -25.41 -21.19
C ARG A 7 45.73 -24.31 -20.94
N ILE A 8 45.28 -23.77 -22.07
CA ILE A 8 44.05 -23.02 -22.27
C ILE A 8 42.87 -24.01 -22.22
N ARG A 9 41.77 -23.65 -21.55
CA ARG A 9 40.37 -24.06 -21.87
C ARG A 9 39.40 -23.21 -21.02
N THR A 10 38.90 -22.11 -21.58
CA THR A 10 37.56 -21.92 -22.19
C THR A 10 36.44 -21.61 -21.19
N ARG A 11 35.97 -20.36 -21.29
CA ARG A 11 34.72 -19.83 -20.76
C ARG A 11 33.55 -20.75 -21.11
N GLY A 12 32.80 -21.19 -20.10
CA GLY A 12 31.46 -21.76 -20.25
C GLY A 12 30.44 -20.78 -19.69
N ALA A 13 29.92 -19.91 -20.55
CA ALA A 13 28.81 -19.02 -20.24
C ALA A 13 27.53 -19.85 -20.05
N LEU A 14 26.89 -19.76 -18.88
CA LEU A 14 25.60 -20.39 -18.66
C LEU A 14 24.49 -19.53 -19.26
N SER A 15 24.26 -19.81 -20.55
CA SER A 15 22.96 -19.93 -21.22
C SER A 15 21.81 -19.11 -20.64
N ARG A 16 21.63 -17.89 -21.16
CA ARG A 16 20.34 -17.20 -21.18
C ARG A 16 19.35 -18.03 -22.00
N ARG A 17 18.54 -18.84 -21.34
CA ARG A 17 17.36 -19.45 -21.98
C ARG A 17 16.29 -18.36 -22.08
N GLY A 18 16.28 -17.69 -23.22
CA GLY A 18 15.11 -16.95 -23.67
C GLY A 18 13.97 -17.92 -23.92
N VAL A 19 12.78 -17.52 -23.49
CA VAL A 19 11.53 -18.12 -23.96
C VAL A 19 10.87 -17.05 -24.82
N VAL A 20 11.06 -17.19 -26.13
CA VAL A 20 10.22 -16.57 -27.14
C VAL A 20 9.13 -17.58 -27.46
N LEU A 21 7.94 -17.33 -26.93
CA LEU A 21 6.67 -17.89 -27.38
C LEU A 21 5.78 -16.65 -27.48
N GLY A 22 5.29 -16.22 -28.63
CA GLY A 22 4.88 -16.98 -29.80
C GLY A 22 3.64 -16.23 -30.24
N LEU A 23 3.84 -15.33 -31.21
CA LEU A 23 2.82 -14.47 -31.78
C LEU A 23 1.82 -15.36 -32.52
N THR A 24 0.64 -15.57 -31.94
CA THR A 24 -0.54 -16.02 -32.69
C THR A 24 -1.66 -15.02 -32.45
N VAL A 25 -1.86 -14.25 -33.51
CA VAL A 25 -2.92 -13.27 -33.76
C VAL A 25 -4.30 -13.92 -33.57
N MET A 26 -5.12 -13.38 -32.68
CA MET A 26 -6.57 -13.32 -32.84
C MET A 26 -7.14 -12.21 -31.92
N PRO A 27 -8.06 -11.37 -32.44
CA PRO A 27 -8.42 -10.11 -31.82
C PRO A 27 -9.52 -10.35 -30.78
N VAL A 28 -9.29 -9.92 -29.54
CA VAL A 28 -10.36 -9.77 -28.57
C VAL A 28 -10.31 -8.34 -28.07
N LEU A 29 -11.42 -7.66 -28.33
CA LEU A 29 -11.68 -6.24 -28.23
C LEU A 29 -10.94 -5.57 -27.07
N PRO A 30 -10.28 -4.42 -27.28
CA PRO A 30 -10.13 -3.52 -26.17
C PRO A 30 -11.56 -3.09 -25.81
N LEU A 31 -12.03 -3.44 -24.61
CA LEU A 31 -13.09 -2.70 -23.97
C LEU A 31 -12.53 -1.30 -23.66
N LEU A 32 -12.35 -0.52 -24.73
CA LEU A 32 -12.31 0.93 -24.72
C LEU A 32 -13.70 1.36 -24.25
N SER A 33 -13.90 1.30 -22.93
CA SER A 33 -14.85 2.19 -22.29
C SER A 33 -14.38 3.59 -22.67
N ALA A 34 -15.17 4.23 -23.53
CA ALA A 34 -14.83 5.43 -24.26
C ALA A 34 -14.37 6.56 -23.32
N CYS A 35 -13.07 6.84 -23.31
CA CYS A 35 -12.58 8.20 -23.13
C CYS A 35 -12.26 8.73 -24.54
N THR A 36 -13.27 9.27 -25.21
CA THR A 36 -13.05 10.02 -26.44
C THR A 36 -12.12 11.20 -26.13
N PRO A 37 -10.97 11.36 -26.80
CA PRO A 37 -10.30 12.65 -26.80
C PRO A 37 -11.25 13.64 -27.46
N GLY A 38 -11.71 14.63 -26.71
CA GLY A 38 -12.44 15.76 -27.28
C GLY A 38 -11.53 16.45 -28.29
N THR A 39 -11.89 16.41 -29.56
CA THR A 39 -11.31 17.28 -30.58
C THR A 39 -11.74 18.70 -30.26
N ASP A 40 -10.75 19.52 -29.95
CA ASP A 40 -10.85 20.93 -29.67
C ASP A 40 -11.18 21.67 -30.98
N ASP A 41 -12.47 21.76 -31.31
CA ASP A 41 -12.96 22.73 -32.29
C ASP A 41 -13.38 23.97 -31.51
N GLY A 42 -12.52 24.98 -31.58
CA GLY A 42 -12.79 26.30 -31.03
C GLY A 42 -14.05 26.90 -31.67
N ASP A 43 -15.03 27.21 -30.83
CA ASP A 43 -15.63 28.55 -30.73
C ASP A 43 -16.83 28.53 -29.78
N ARG A 44 -16.91 29.61 -28.98
CA ARG A 44 -18.05 30.09 -28.14
C ARG A 44 -18.11 29.63 -26.68
N GLN A 45 -17.53 30.48 -25.84
CA GLN A 45 -18.20 31.18 -24.73
C GLN A 45 -19.32 30.41 -23.99
N SER A 46 -19.01 29.97 -22.77
CA SER A 46 -19.89 30.06 -21.60
C SER A 46 -19.07 29.74 -20.34
N ASP A 47 -19.07 30.67 -19.37
CA ASP A 47 -18.60 30.45 -18.01
C ASP A 47 -19.22 29.17 -17.44
N SER A 48 -18.40 28.16 -17.15
CA SER A 48 -18.78 27.00 -16.34
C SER A 48 -17.70 26.78 -15.29
N PRO A 49 -18.07 26.54 -14.02
CA PRO A 49 -17.10 26.33 -12.95
C PRO A 49 -16.26 25.09 -13.28
N GLU A 50 -14.95 25.30 -13.36
CA GLU A 50 -13.96 24.28 -13.67
C GLU A 50 -14.04 23.15 -12.63
N ARG A 51 -14.56 21.99 -13.05
CA ARG A 51 -14.62 20.79 -12.22
C ARG A 51 -13.19 20.34 -11.93
N PRO A 52 -12.78 20.09 -10.67
CA PRO A 52 -11.44 19.59 -10.36
C PRO A 52 -11.18 18.30 -11.14
N ARG A 53 -10.29 18.35 -12.12
CA ARG A 53 -9.88 17.17 -12.88
C ARG A 53 -8.76 16.49 -12.10
N THR A 54 -9.07 15.37 -11.47
CA THR A 54 -8.07 14.50 -10.87
C THR A 54 -7.28 13.83 -12.00
N THR A 55 -6.09 14.34 -12.30
CA THR A 55 -5.15 13.64 -13.16
C THR A 55 -4.36 12.66 -12.30
N THR A 56 -4.68 11.36 -12.40
CA THR A 56 -3.82 10.33 -11.82
C THR A 56 -2.54 10.27 -12.66
N ALA A 57 -1.42 10.69 -12.07
CA ALA A 57 -0.12 10.58 -12.74
C ALA A 57 0.15 9.10 -13.04
N ALA A 58 0.19 8.75 -14.33
CA ALA A 58 0.65 7.43 -14.75
C ALA A 58 2.15 7.30 -14.38
N PRO A 59 2.59 6.14 -13.88
CA PRO A 59 4.00 5.93 -13.55
C PRO A 59 4.90 6.25 -14.75
N ALA A 60 5.99 6.98 -14.53
CA ALA A 60 6.93 7.38 -15.58
C ALA A 60 7.78 6.22 -16.14
N GLY A 61 7.37 4.97 -15.92
CA GLY A 61 8.12 3.77 -16.25
C GLY A 61 7.23 2.64 -16.79
N PRO A 62 7.83 1.56 -17.32
CA PRO A 62 7.09 0.44 -17.88
C PRO A 62 6.20 -0.20 -16.81
N VAL A 63 4.88 -0.17 -17.05
CA VAL A 63 3.90 -0.84 -16.21
C VAL A 63 3.85 -2.31 -16.61
N VAL A 64 4.37 -3.18 -15.74
CA VAL A 64 4.18 -4.63 -15.89
C VAL A 64 2.83 -4.98 -15.29
N LEU A 65 1.89 -5.41 -16.13
CA LEU A 65 0.65 -6.00 -15.64
C LEU A 65 0.98 -7.29 -14.91
N ALA A 66 0.61 -7.36 -13.63
CA ALA A 66 0.61 -8.62 -12.92
C ALA A 66 -0.33 -9.59 -13.67
N ALA A 67 0.19 -10.77 -14.04
CA ALA A 67 -0.62 -11.80 -14.69
C ALA A 67 -1.82 -12.22 -13.83
N ASP A 68 -1.69 -12.07 -12.52
CA ASP A 68 -2.75 -12.18 -11.53
C ASP A 68 -2.61 -11.03 -10.52
N ALA A 69 -3.32 -9.93 -10.77
CA ALA A 69 -3.33 -8.77 -9.91
C ALA A 69 -3.86 -9.11 -8.50
N LEU A 70 -4.80 -10.05 -8.39
CA LEU A 70 -5.39 -10.43 -7.10
C LEU A 70 -4.39 -11.21 -6.26
N ALA A 71 -3.73 -12.22 -6.82
CA ALA A 71 -2.70 -12.99 -6.12
C ALA A 71 -1.49 -12.13 -5.76
N THR A 72 -1.09 -11.21 -6.64
CA THR A 72 0.02 -10.28 -6.39
C THR A 72 -0.32 -9.31 -5.26
N SER A 73 -1.52 -8.74 -5.28
CA SER A 73 -2.00 -7.87 -4.19
C SER A 73 -2.08 -8.66 -2.88
N ALA A 74 -2.67 -9.86 -2.91
CA ALA A 74 -2.75 -10.73 -1.74
C ALA A 74 -1.37 -11.10 -1.18
N ALA A 75 -0.35 -11.28 -2.03
CA ALA A 75 1.02 -11.55 -1.59
C ALA A 75 1.65 -10.33 -0.90
N LEU A 76 1.42 -9.11 -1.42
CA LEU A 76 1.87 -7.87 -0.77
C LEU A 76 1.24 -7.68 0.62
N PHE A 77 0.00 -8.15 0.82
CA PHE A 77 -0.68 -8.08 2.11
C PHE A 77 -0.45 -9.29 3.04
N ARG A 78 0.32 -10.30 2.63
CA ARG A 78 0.69 -11.45 3.48
C ARG A 78 1.93 -11.21 4.34
N GLN A 79 2.73 -10.20 4.01
CA GLN A 79 3.89 -9.78 4.78
C GLN A 79 3.84 -8.26 4.92
N ALA A 80 3.12 -7.80 5.93
CA ALA A 80 3.08 -6.40 6.30
C ALA A 80 3.92 -6.20 7.57
N PRO A 81 5.25 -6.07 7.46
CA PRO A 81 6.11 -5.94 8.64
C PRO A 81 5.82 -4.66 9.44
N LEU A 82 5.16 -3.69 8.81
CA LEU A 82 4.65 -2.46 9.42
C LEU A 82 3.13 -2.37 9.18
N VAL A 83 2.38 -2.07 10.25
CA VAL A 83 0.93 -1.84 10.22
C VAL A 83 0.60 -0.57 11.00
N VAL A 84 -0.37 0.22 10.52
CA VAL A 84 -0.95 1.32 11.29
C VAL A 84 -2.21 0.82 11.98
N VAL A 85 -2.32 1.03 13.29
CA VAL A 85 -3.51 0.69 14.07
C VAL A 85 -4.11 1.97 14.63
N ALA A 86 -5.37 2.24 14.34
CA ALA A 86 -6.07 3.43 14.80
C ALA A 86 -7.13 3.06 15.84
N GLU A 87 -7.27 3.86 16.89
CA GLU A 87 -8.48 3.86 17.70
C GLU A 87 -9.69 4.18 16.81
N GLU A 88 -10.83 3.50 17.01
CA GLU A 88 -12.11 3.80 16.36
C GLU A 88 -12.72 5.10 16.90
N ALA A 89 -12.04 6.22 16.63
CA ALA A 89 -12.46 7.56 16.99
C ALA A 89 -12.42 8.47 15.75
N PRO A 90 -13.35 9.43 15.61
CA PRO A 90 -13.38 10.35 14.47
C PRO A 90 -12.08 11.15 14.28
N ALA A 91 -11.34 11.41 15.36
CA ALA A 91 -10.06 12.11 15.29
C ALA A 91 -8.91 11.20 14.80
N SER A 92 -8.95 9.91 15.11
CA SER A 92 -7.84 8.97 14.89
C SER A 92 -7.85 8.36 13.50
N VAL A 93 -9.02 7.89 13.03
CA VAL A 93 -9.13 7.11 11.78
C VAL A 93 -8.68 7.90 10.54
N PRO A 94 -9.12 9.15 10.28
CA PRO A 94 -8.71 9.88 9.08
C PRO A 94 -7.21 10.19 9.03
N LEU A 95 -6.59 10.47 10.18
CA LEU A 95 -5.16 10.74 10.27
C LEU A 95 -4.34 9.46 10.06
N ALA A 96 -4.73 8.37 10.72
CA ALA A 96 -4.10 7.06 10.55
C ALA A 96 -4.26 6.53 9.12
N ALA A 97 -5.40 6.76 8.48
CA ALA A 97 -5.63 6.41 7.08
C ALA A 97 -4.69 7.16 6.14
N GLN A 98 -4.49 8.47 6.36
CA GLN A 98 -3.53 9.23 5.57
C GLN A 98 -2.11 8.71 5.73
N LEU A 99 -1.70 8.37 6.95
CA LEU A 99 -0.39 7.76 7.21
C LEU A 99 -0.25 6.40 6.50
N ALA A 100 -1.26 5.54 6.64
CA ALA A 100 -1.27 4.21 6.01
C ALA A 100 -1.20 4.30 4.48
N ILE A 101 -1.94 5.24 3.88
CA ILE A 101 -1.91 5.52 2.44
C ILE A 101 -0.52 6.05 2.03
N THR A 102 0.03 6.98 2.80
CA THR A 102 1.34 7.62 2.51
C THR A 102 2.46 6.58 2.46
N TRP A 103 2.43 5.59 3.34
CA TRP A 103 3.42 4.51 3.37
C TRP A 103 3.04 3.26 2.58
N GLY A 104 1.80 3.17 2.08
CA GLY A 104 1.29 1.99 1.40
C GLY A 104 1.22 0.76 2.32
N VAL A 105 0.89 0.96 3.61
CA VAL A 105 0.81 -0.10 4.62
C VAL A 105 -0.64 -0.36 5.03
N PRO A 106 -0.96 -1.55 5.59
CA PRO A 106 -2.32 -1.82 6.09
C PRO A 106 -2.72 -0.89 7.24
N LEU A 107 -4.01 -0.55 7.27
CA LEU A 107 -4.67 0.11 8.38
C LEU A 107 -5.59 -0.90 9.08
N LEU A 108 -5.44 -1.06 10.39
CA LEU A 108 -6.39 -1.76 11.25
C LEU A 108 -7.09 -0.74 12.14
N VAL A 109 -8.39 -0.94 12.38
CA VAL A 109 -9.18 -0.10 13.29
C VAL A 109 -9.45 -0.90 14.55
N TRP A 110 -8.95 -0.40 15.67
CA TRP A 110 -9.12 -0.96 16.99
C TRP A 110 -10.41 -0.42 17.62
N PRO A 111 -11.36 -1.28 17.99
CA PRO A 111 -12.65 -0.84 18.48
C PRO A 111 -12.50 -0.15 19.85
N THR A 112 -13.43 0.76 20.15
CA THR A 112 -13.44 1.48 21.43
C THR A 112 -13.69 0.55 22.62
N ALA A 113 -13.31 1.00 23.82
CA ALA A 113 -13.33 0.21 25.05
C ALA A 113 -14.70 -0.42 25.39
N GLU A 114 -15.82 0.16 24.92
CA GLU A 114 -17.17 -0.39 25.08
C GLU A 114 -17.33 -1.75 24.38
N TYR A 115 -16.63 -1.98 23.27
CA TYR A 115 -16.61 -3.24 22.54
C TYR A 115 -15.69 -4.29 23.18
N VAL A 116 -14.57 -3.85 23.77
CA VAL A 116 -13.54 -4.72 24.37
C VAL A 116 -14.00 -5.32 25.71
N ALA A 117 -14.89 -4.64 26.44
CA ALA A 117 -15.46 -5.16 27.69
C ALA A 117 -16.31 -6.44 27.52
N SER A 118 -16.69 -6.79 26.28
CA SER A 118 -17.48 -7.99 25.97
C SER A 118 -16.62 -9.23 25.65
N THR A 119 -15.28 -9.10 25.60
CA THR A 119 -14.38 -10.16 25.09
C THR A 119 -13.37 -10.71 26.11
N THR A 120 -13.43 -10.29 27.38
CA THR A 120 -12.43 -10.65 28.42
C THR A 120 -12.63 -12.02 29.09
N ALA A 121 -12.78 -13.11 28.35
CA ALA A 121 -13.00 -14.44 28.95
C ALA A 121 -11.90 -15.50 28.71
N ASP A 122 -10.87 -15.26 27.91
CA ASP A 122 -9.84 -16.29 27.62
C ASP A 122 -8.40 -15.75 27.66
N PRO A 123 -7.41 -16.60 27.99
CA PRO A 123 -5.97 -16.27 27.95
C PRO A 123 -5.37 -16.30 26.53
N GLU A 124 -6.21 -16.40 25.50
CA GLU A 124 -5.81 -16.35 24.10
C GLU A 124 -5.33 -14.94 23.71
N PRO A 125 -4.38 -14.81 22.76
CA PRO A 125 -4.00 -13.52 22.20
C PRO A 125 -5.24 -12.75 21.74
N GLY A 126 -5.28 -11.45 22.04
CA GLY A 126 -6.42 -10.61 21.68
C GLY A 126 -6.63 -10.60 20.16
N PRO A 127 -7.83 -10.19 19.67
CA PRO A 127 -8.13 -10.19 18.23
C PRO A 127 -7.13 -9.36 17.40
N LEU A 128 -6.56 -8.28 17.97
CA LEU A 128 -5.50 -7.51 17.33
C LEU A 128 -4.19 -8.29 17.24
N ASP A 129 -3.77 -8.95 18.31
CA ASP A 129 -2.53 -9.74 18.31
C ASP A 129 -2.60 -10.89 17.29
N ALA A 130 -3.76 -11.56 17.19
CA ALA A 130 -4.00 -12.61 16.20
C ALA A 130 -3.91 -12.07 14.76
N GLU A 131 -4.48 -10.90 14.50
CA GLU A 131 -4.45 -10.27 13.18
C GLU A 131 -3.04 -9.77 12.81
N LEU A 132 -2.31 -9.18 13.75
CA LEU A 132 -0.93 -8.76 13.56
C LEU A 132 -0.01 -9.96 13.29
N ALA A 133 -0.21 -11.07 14.00
CA ALA A 133 0.51 -12.32 13.75
C ALA A 133 0.19 -12.89 12.35
N ARG A 134 -1.09 -12.86 11.94
CA ARG A 134 -1.52 -13.28 10.59
C ARG A 134 -0.87 -12.45 9.48
N LEU A 135 -0.68 -11.16 9.71
CA LEU A 135 -0.01 -10.23 8.78
C LEU A 135 1.52 -10.32 8.81
N GLY A 136 2.09 -11.01 9.80
CA GLY A 136 3.54 -11.03 10.04
C GLY A 136 4.10 -9.67 10.45
N ALA A 137 3.31 -8.86 11.17
CA ALA A 137 3.71 -7.54 11.60
C ALA A 137 4.80 -7.62 12.68
N ALA A 138 5.91 -6.94 12.45
CA ALA A 138 7.00 -6.81 13.42
C ALA A 138 6.96 -5.46 14.13
N ARG A 139 6.32 -4.46 13.50
CA ARG A 139 6.18 -3.10 14.00
C ARG A 139 4.78 -2.56 13.77
N VAL A 140 4.30 -1.77 14.71
CA VAL A 140 3.01 -1.07 14.66
C VAL A 140 3.20 0.41 14.96
N VAL A 141 2.48 1.26 14.23
CA VAL A 141 2.19 2.64 14.66
C VAL A 141 0.76 2.68 15.20
N ALA A 142 0.63 2.92 16.50
CA ALA A 142 -0.63 3.01 17.21
C ALA A 142 -1.05 4.48 17.30
N VAL A 143 -2.22 4.83 16.74
CA VAL A 143 -2.75 6.20 16.71
C VAL A 143 -3.99 6.30 17.59
N GLY A 144 -3.91 7.16 18.61
CA GLY A 144 -4.96 7.30 19.63
C GLY A 144 -4.77 6.32 20.79
N SER A 145 -5.87 5.98 21.48
CA SER A 145 -5.88 5.15 22.68
C SER A 145 -5.87 3.65 22.35
N VAL A 146 -4.86 3.21 21.60
CA VAL A 146 -4.69 1.79 21.23
C VAL A 146 -3.74 1.11 22.22
N PRO A 147 -4.13 -0.01 22.85
CA PRO A 147 -3.23 -0.76 23.72
C PRO A 147 -2.05 -1.30 22.91
N ALA A 148 -0.85 -1.32 23.52
CA ALA A 148 0.32 -1.87 22.88
C ALA A 148 0.15 -3.39 22.67
N PRO A 149 0.20 -3.89 21.41
CA PRO A 149 0.12 -5.31 21.12
C PRO A 149 1.35 -6.07 21.64
N ALA A 150 1.16 -7.32 22.03
CA ALA A 150 2.22 -8.12 22.64
C ALA A 150 3.22 -8.61 21.59
N GLY A 151 4.53 -8.50 21.90
CA GLY A 151 5.59 -9.07 21.05
C GLY A 151 5.85 -8.31 19.73
N VAL A 152 5.27 -7.11 19.57
CA VAL A 152 5.42 -6.25 18.38
C VAL A 152 5.98 -4.90 18.80
N GLU A 153 6.97 -4.38 18.06
CA GLU A 153 7.52 -3.05 18.33
C GLU A 153 6.45 -1.98 18.08
N THR A 154 6.15 -1.15 19.08
CA THR A 154 5.05 -0.18 18.97
C THR A 154 5.55 1.24 19.09
N VAL A 155 5.21 2.06 18.10
CA VAL A 155 5.34 3.52 18.12
C VAL A 155 3.98 4.09 18.44
N GLN A 156 3.85 4.77 19.58
CA GLN A 156 2.61 5.41 20.00
C GLN A 156 2.55 6.85 19.50
N ALA A 157 1.41 7.26 18.95
CA ALA A 157 1.14 8.61 18.50
C ALA A 157 -0.25 9.07 18.98
N GLY A 158 -0.34 10.32 19.43
CA GLY A 158 -1.62 10.95 19.71
C GLY A 158 -2.45 11.14 18.43
N ALA A 159 -3.76 11.33 18.58
CA ALA A 159 -4.69 11.56 17.46
C ALA A 159 -4.66 13.03 16.97
N THR A 160 -3.46 13.58 16.75
CA THR A 160 -3.25 14.91 16.16
C THR A 160 -2.17 14.87 15.08
N PRO A 161 -2.22 15.75 14.08
CA PRO A 161 -1.19 15.82 13.03
C PRO A 161 0.23 16.00 13.59
N GLU A 162 0.38 16.84 14.61
CA GLU A 162 1.67 17.18 15.20
C GLU A 162 2.27 15.97 15.93
N ALA A 163 1.44 15.23 16.69
CA ALA A 163 1.89 14.05 17.41
C ALA A 163 2.30 12.92 16.44
N ILE A 164 1.58 12.76 15.33
CA ILE A 164 1.95 11.81 14.28
C ILE A 164 3.27 12.23 13.61
N ALA A 165 3.42 13.51 13.27
CA ALA A 165 4.65 14.02 12.68
C ALA A 165 5.86 13.86 13.60
N GLU A 166 5.69 14.08 14.91
CA GLU A 166 6.74 13.86 15.91
C GLU A 166 7.13 12.37 16.00
N ALA A 167 6.15 11.48 16.06
CA ALA A 167 6.38 10.04 16.22
C ALA A 167 6.94 9.37 14.96
N THR A 168 6.56 9.87 13.77
CA THR A 168 6.80 9.16 12.49
C THR A 168 7.65 9.92 11.48
N GLY A 169 7.84 11.23 11.68
CA GLY A 169 8.45 12.13 10.70
C GLY A 169 7.55 12.44 9.49
N VAL A 170 6.28 12.00 9.50
CA VAL A 170 5.34 12.20 8.39
C VAL A 170 4.31 13.26 8.73
N THR A 171 4.21 14.26 7.88
CA THR A 171 3.14 15.26 7.95
C THR A 171 1.84 14.68 7.39
N VAL A 172 0.79 14.67 8.20
CA VAL A 172 -0.59 14.35 7.79
C VAL A 172 -1.46 15.59 7.95
N SER A 173 -2.56 15.67 7.21
CA SER A 173 -3.48 16.81 7.27
C SER A 173 -4.66 16.49 8.17
N ALA A 174 -5.10 17.45 8.99
CA ALA A 174 -6.37 17.34 9.71
C ALA A 174 -7.55 17.53 8.75
N LEU A 175 -7.85 16.51 7.94
CA LEU A 175 -9.03 16.48 7.09
C LEU A 175 -10.26 16.26 7.98
N THR A 176 -11.20 17.19 7.91
CA THR A 176 -12.49 17.08 8.59
C THR A 176 -13.44 16.22 7.77
N ALA A 177 -14.39 15.55 8.44
CA ALA A 177 -15.43 14.78 7.75
C ALA A 177 -16.24 15.63 6.75
N ALA A 178 -16.37 16.94 7.01
CA ALA A 178 -17.03 17.89 6.12
C ALA A 178 -16.27 18.13 4.80
N GLU A 179 -14.95 17.94 4.78
CA GLU A 179 -14.12 18.05 3.58
C GLU A 179 -14.09 16.76 2.75
N LEU A 180 -14.59 15.65 3.32
CA LEU A 180 -14.63 14.33 2.69
C LEU A 180 -16.02 13.94 2.15
N ALA A 181 -17.06 14.74 2.44
CA ALA A 181 -18.46 14.53 2.05
C ALA A 181 -18.85 15.39 0.84
#